data_AF-A0AA95JZH9-F1
#
_entry.id   AF-A0AA95JZH9-F1
#
_cell.length_a   1.000
_cell.length_b   1.000
_cell.length_c   1.000
_cell.angle_alpha   90.00
_cell.angle_beta   90.00
_cell.angle_gamma   90.00
#
_symmetry.space_group_name_H-M   'P 1'
#
loop_
_entity.id
_entity.type
_entity.pdbx_description
1 polymer ?
#
loop_
_entity_poly.entity_id
_entity_poly.type
_entity_poly.pdbx_seq_one_letter_code
_entity_poly.pdbx_strand_id
1 'polypeptide(L)'
;MLLQKQCRDKKNRFINISSRNWDIVATHFVVYFPELGKLNRQKILALAGVAPFNRESGRFKGKRNIQGGLVKRRIIYMSAIASLK
;
A
#
# COMPACT_ATOMS: atom_id res chain seq x y z
N MET A 1 12.54 -13.34 14.25
CA MET A 1 13.66 -12.62 13.56
C MET A 1 13.54 -12.57 12.02
N LEU A 2 12.94 -13.56 11.35
CA LEU A 2 12.81 -13.58 9.87
C LEU A 2 12.03 -12.38 9.31
N LEU A 3 10.93 -11.97 9.96
CA LEU A 3 10.10 -10.85 9.52
C LEU A 3 10.88 -9.51 9.54
N GLN A 4 11.69 -9.27 10.57
CA GLN A 4 12.48 -8.03 10.68
C GLN A 4 13.61 -7.96 9.65
N LYS A 5 14.27 -9.08 9.34
CA LYS A 5 15.27 -9.15 8.26
C LYS A 5 14.62 -8.86 6.91
N GLN A 6 13.49 -9.51 6.61
CA GLN A 6 12.78 -9.32 5.35
C GLN A 6 12.25 -7.89 5.17
N CYS A 7 11.81 -7.24 6.25
CA CYS A 7 11.41 -5.83 6.21
C CYS A 7 12.63 -4.90 6.01
N ARG A 8 13.77 -5.20 6.64
CA ARG A 8 15.01 -4.44 6.49
C ARG A 8 15.57 -4.52 5.06
N ASP A 9 15.56 -5.71 4.46
CA ASP A 9 16.07 -5.92 3.10
C ASP A 9 15.20 -5.21 2.04
N LYS A 10 13.87 -5.24 2.21
CA LYS A 10 12.95 -4.49 1.35
C LYS A 10 13.14 -2.99 1.50
N LYS A 11 13.25 -2.49 2.74
CA LYS A 11 13.51 -1.08 3.03
C LYS A 11 14.78 -0.58 2.31
N ASN A 12 15.87 -1.34 2.40
CA ASN A 12 17.15 -0.98 1.77
C ASN A 12 17.04 -0.94 0.23
N ARG A 13 16.24 -1.83 -0.39
CA ARG A 13 15.93 -1.75 -1.83
C ARG A 13 15.17 -0.48 -2.21
N PHE A 14 14.23 -0.03 -1.38
CA PHE A 14 13.47 1.21 -1.65
C PHE A 14 14.32 2.47 -1.46
N ILE A 15 15.22 2.49 -0.48
CA ILE A 15 16.10 3.64 -0.20
C ILE A 15 17.07 3.90 -1.35
N ASN A 16 17.63 2.84 -1.96
CA ASN A 16 18.60 2.98 -3.05
C ASN A 16 18.00 3.56 -4.36
N ILE A 17 16.68 3.70 -4.46
CA ILE A 17 15.99 4.27 -5.64
C ILE A 17 15.80 5.78 -5.51
N SER A 18 15.82 6.36 -4.30
CA SER A 18 15.46 7.76 -4.05
C SER A 18 16.46 8.45 -3.11
N SER A 19 17.20 9.42 -3.64
CA SER A 19 18.28 10.15 -2.94
C SER A 19 17.83 11.15 -1.86
N ARG A 20 16.60 11.08 -1.35
CA ARG A 20 16.10 12.00 -0.30
C ARG A 20 15.58 11.22 0.91
N ASN A 21 15.61 11.86 2.07
CA ASN A 21 15.38 11.27 3.40
C ASN A 21 13.91 10.82 3.62
N TRP A 22 13.50 9.71 3.00
CA TRP A 22 12.12 9.17 3.07
C TRP A 22 12.00 7.90 3.93
N ASP A 23 12.92 7.69 4.87
CA ASP A 23 13.00 6.49 5.71
C ASP A 23 11.68 6.10 6.36
N ILE A 24 10.92 7.09 6.82
CA ILE A 24 9.66 6.89 7.55
C ILE A 24 8.56 6.35 6.62
N VAL A 25 8.48 6.89 5.39
CA VAL A 25 7.47 6.48 4.39
C VAL A 25 7.80 5.07 3.89
N ALA A 26 9.06 4.79 3.58
CA ALA A 26 9.50 3.45 3.16
C ALA A 26 9.26 2.40 4.26
N THR A 27 9.56 2.73 5.51
CA THR A 27 9.32 1.83 6.65
C THR A 27 7.83 1.55 6.83
N HIS A 28 6.98 2.57 6.74
CA HIS A 28 5.53 2.38 6.78
C HIS A 28 5.06 1.46 5.65
N PHE A 29 5.54 1.67 4.42
CA PHE A 29 5.12 0.86 3.28
C PHE A 29 5.46 -0.62 3.45
N VAL A 30 6.65 -0.92 3.97
CA VAL A 30 7.09 -2.30 4.20
C VAL A 30 6.34 -2.96 5.36
N VAL A 31 5.99 -2.20 6.40
CA VAL A 31 5.22 -2.70 7.56
C VAL A 31 3.76 -2.96 7.19
N TYR A 32 3.13 -2.04 6.47
CA TYR A 32 1.72 -2.16 6.07
C TYR A 32 1.51 -3.06 4.85
N PHE A 33 2.51 -3.18 3.97
CA PHE A 33 2.47 -4.03 2.78
C PHE A 33 3.70 -4.95 2.72
N PRO A 34 3.82 -5.93 3.62
CA PRO A 34 4.88 -6.91 3.53
C PRO A 34 4.76 -7.77 2.26
N GLU A 35 3.57 -7.84 1.66
CA GLU A 35 3.31 -8.66 0.47
C GLU A 35 3.47 -7.90 -0.86
N LEU A 36 3.94 -6.65 -0.79
CA LEU A 36 4.20 -5.84 -1.98
C LEU A 36 5.20 -6.56 -2.91
N GLY A 37 4.83 -6.69 -4.19
CA GLY A 37 5.60 -7.43 -5.20
C GLY A 37 5.21 -8.91 -5.35
N LYS A 38 4.38 -9.47 -4.46
CA LYS A 38 3.83 -10.84 -4.59
C LYS A 38 2.34 -10.85 -4.95
N LEU A 39 1.56 -9.88 -4.47
CA LEU A 39 0.12 -9.82 -4.73
C LEU A 39 -0.24 -9.01 -5.99
N ASN A 40 -1.42 -9.34 -6.53
CA ASN A 40 -2.04 -8.58 -7.61
C ASN A 40 -2.40 -7.15 -7.15
N ARG A 41 -2.24 -6.18 -8.06
CA ARG A 41 -2.46 -4.74 -7.83
C ARG A 41 -3.83 -4.46 -7.21
N GLN A 42 -4.89 -5.14 -7.64
CA GLN A 42 -6.25 -4.94 -7.10
C GLN A 42 -6.34 -5.28 -5.60
N LYS A 43 -5.69 -6.37 -5.18
CA LYS A 43 -5.65 -6.77 -3.76
C LYS A 43 -4.83 -5.79 -2.93
N ILE A 44 -3.74 -5.27 -3.50
CA ILE A 44 -2.93 -4.21 -2.87
C ILE A 44 -3.77 -2.92 -2.72
N LEU A 45 -4.53 -2.53 -3.75
CA LEU A 45 -5.42 -1.35 -3.71
C LEU A 45 -6.56 -1.52 -2.70
N ALA A 46 -7.06 -2.74 -2.51
CA ALA A 46 -8.02 -3.07 -1.47
C ALA A 46 -7.41 -2.95 -0.06
N LEU A 47 -6.23 -3.54 0.17
CA LEU A 47 -5.48 -3.42 1.42
C LEU A 47 -5.14 -1.95 1.74
N ALA A 48 -4.88 -1.17 0.70
CA ALA A 48 -4.58 0.26 0.77
C ALA A 48 -5.80 1.16 1.04
N GLY A 49 -7.04 0.64 0.95
CA GLY A 49 -8.24 1.48 1.09
C GLY A 49 -8.42 2.49 -0.06
N VAL A 50 -7.99 2.09 -1.27
CA VAL A 50 -8.14 2.89 -2.50
C VAL A 50 -9.12 2.23 -3.47
N ALA A 51 -9.28 0.90 -3.44
CA ALA A 51 -10.17 0.19 -4.35
C ALA A 51 -11.67 0.41 -4.03
N PRO A 52 -12.51 0.73 -5.03
CA PRO A 52 -13.96 0.76 -4.87
C PRO A 52 -14.53 -0.67 -4.85
N PHE A 53 -15.44 -0.96 -3.93
CA PHE A 53 -16.11 -2.25 -3.83
C PHE A 53 -17.53 -2.18 -4.40
N ASN A 54 -17.94 -3.28 -5.04
CA ASN A 54 -19.31 -3.44 -5.49
C ASN A 54 -20.22 -3.62 -4.27
N ARG A 55 -21.23 -2.78 -4.14
CA ARG A 55 -22.26 -2.89 -3.10
C ARG A 55 -23.55 -3.39 -3.73
N GLU A 56 -23.48 -4.62 -4.24
CA GLU A 56 -24.59 -5.26 -4.94
C GLU A 56 -25.05 -6.50 -4.18
N SER A 57 -26.35 -6.60 -3.95
CA SER A 57 -26.99 -7.76 -3.31
C SER A 57 -28.14 -8.21 -4.19
N GLY A 58 -27.83 -8.88 -5.30
CA GLY A 58 -28.79 -9.47 -6.25
C GLY A 58 -29.77 -8.48 -6.89
N ARG A 59 -30.78 -8.03 -6.13
CA ARG A 59 -31.81 -7.05 -6.53
C ARG A 59 -31.38 -5.59 -6.34
N PHE A 60 -30.38 -5.31 -5.50
CA PHE A 60 -29.94 -3.94 -5.22
C PHE A 60 -28.60 -3.66 -5.90
N LYS A 61 -28.54 -2.61 -6.73
CA LYS A 61 -27.30 -2.03 -7.26
C LYS A 61 -27.03 -0.68 -6.60
N GLY A 62 -26.21 -0.68 -5.56
CA GLY A 62 -25.76 0.55 -4.89
C GLY A 62 -24.59 1.23 -5.62
N LYS A 63 -24.33 2.48 -5.25
CA LYS A 63 -23.12 3.20 -5.70
C LYS A 63 -21.86 2.51 -5.16
N ARG A 64 -20.88 2.30 -6.04
CA ARG A 64 -19.56 1.75 -5.65
C ARG A 64 -18.87 2.72 -4.72
N ASN A 65 -18.54 2.25 -3.51
CA ASN A 65 -17.86 3.06 -2.51
C ASN A 65 -16.57 2.37 -2.09
N ILE A 66 -15.59 3.19 -1.70
CA ILE A 66 -14.32 2.70 -1.17
C ILE A 66 -14.58 2.37 0.29
N GLN A 67 -14.33 1.12 0.67
CA GLN A 67 -14.65 0.59 1.99
C GLN A 67 -13.47 -0.22 2.52
N GLY A 68 -13.13 -0.03 3.79
CA GLY A 68 -11.97 -0.69 4.41
C GLY A 68 -10.62 -0.06 4.02
N GLY A 69 -9.54 -0.78 4.36
CA GLY A 69 -8.15 -0.37 4.19
C GLY A 69 -7.40 -0.35 5.53
N LEU A 70 -6.21 -0.94 5.55
CA LEU A 70 -5.36 -0.99 6.75
C LEU A 70 -4.57 0.31 6.96
N VAL A 71 -4.39 1.09 5.89
CA VAL A 71 -3.41 2.18 5.84
C VAL A 71 -4.11 3.51 5.66
N LYS A 72 -3.67 4.53 6.41
CA LYS A 72 -4.15 5.90 6.19
C LYS A 72 -3.79 6.34 4.77
N ARG A 73 -4.79 6.66 3.95
CA ARG A 73 -4.65 7.20 2.57
C ARG A 73 -3.56 8.25 2.41
N ARG A 74 -3.37 9.11 3.42
CA ARG A 74 -2.33 10.15 3.44
C ARG A 74 -0.92 9.57 3.22
N ILE A 75 -0.62 8.41 3.79
CA ILE A 75 0.70 7.77 3.69
C ILE A 75 0.92 7.22 2.28
N ILE A 76 -0.10 6.58 1.71
CA ILE A 76 -0.05 6.06 0.33
C ILE A 76 0.09 7.22 -0.66
N TYR A 77 -0.61 8.32 -0.44
CA TYR A 77 -0.51 9.52 -1.27
C TYR A 77 0.90 10.12 -1.26
N MET A 78 1.50 10.31 -0.07
CA MET A 78 2.88 10.79 0.05
C MET A 78 3.87 9.83 -0.61
N SER A 79 3.65 8.51 -0.48
CA SER A 79 4.49 7.50 -1.14
C SER A 79 4.36 7.50 -2.66
N ALA A 80 3.15 7.71 -3.19
CA ALA A 80 2.92 7.76 -4.64
C ALA A 80 3.60 8.99 -5.26
N ILE A 81 3.49 10.15 -4.61
CA ILE A 81 4.21 11.37 -5.00
C ILE A 81 5.72 11.15 -4.94
N ALA A 82 6.23 10.47 -3.90
CA ALA A 82 7.65 10.20 -3.78
C ALA A 82 8.19 9.20 -4.81
N SER A 83 7.33 8.34 -5.38
CA SER A 83 7.69 7.35 -6.39
C SER A 83 7.54 7.85 -7.82
N LEU A 84 6.86 8.99 -8.01
CA LEU A 84 6.84 9.70 -9.30
C LEU A 84 8.22 10.31 -9.51
N LYS A 85 8.90 9.82 -10.54
CA LYS A 85 10.24 10.24 -10.95
C LYS A 85 10.15 11.25 -12.07
#